data_AF-A0A2P4UIQ2-F1
#
_entry.id   AF-A0A2P4UIQ2-F1
#
_cell.length_a   1.000
_cell.length_b   1.000
_cell.length_c   1.000
_cell.angle_alpha   90.00
_cell.angle_beta   90.00
_cell.angle_gamma   90.00
#
_symmetry.space_group_name_H-M   'P 1'
#
loop_
_entity.id
_entity.type
_entity.pdbx_description
1 polymer ?
#
loop_
_entity_poly.entity_id
_entity_poly.type
_entity_poly.pdbx_seq_one_letter_code
_entity_poly.pdbx_strand_id
1 'polypeptide(L)'
;MIGDEWDRHTERTGMSVTELHRAGRLAAEYPAVRGLLAGADPDTLRRAGQVLARLDPVAVLAEHPDVPVLSVAVTGHGTLGPLVPAVAAELARHGLLGRFTTGDFDGYVFELSDPESPIYAADPDVVLCLLDPEIVFDELPSPWTAADVEDALRAKVRLIESLAQRFTETTRATLVLNTPPLPSRFTAQLVDYRSRARLGIAWRTACSELLRLAQTHDRVVTIDVDPLLAEGIAADDARLGVYTGLHLSPDLLARYAREVGHLARNLTGRTKKALVVDLDGTLWGGVLGDDGIEGIEVAGGYRGKAFQAFQHAVKQIAGQGVLLAAVSKNDAETVREVLRDHPEMALREDDFVRVVANWRPKHDNLAELAKDLNLSTDAFVFVDDSSFECGLVRHALPGVAVVALDTEPALHLGRLLADGWFDVRELTAEDRQRSGRYREDLARKDFLDTFDSLQDYLDELDVQVRLEPADDAGVPRLSQITLRTNQFNLTTERLQPADVRARLDDPDARVLSVRSEDRFGSNGVVGAIFLRWDGPVLSVENFLLSCRVFSRGIEQACLSAVLRYASAAGAERVRGTYRPSPKNTRVRDFYQRNGFTAAGEEDGASVFVHDLADIADTPSHLRLDDLLAGTGR
;
A
#
# COMPACT_ATOMS: atom_id res chain seq x y z
N MET A 1 19.60 -23.88 -30.38
CA MET A 1 19.94 -22.85 -31.38
C MET A 1 18.97 -21.66 -31.43
N ILE A 2 17.93 -21.60 -30.58
CA ILE A 2 17.05 -20.43 -30.44
C ILE A 2 17.42 -19.56 -29.21
N GLY A 3 18.30 -20.06 -28.32
CA GLY A 3 18.85 -19.29 -27.18
C GLY A 3 19.84 -18.19 -27.57
N ASP A 4 20.59 -18.37 -28.66
CA ASP A 4 21.60 -17.39 -29.12
C ASP A 4 20.98 -16.19 -29.88
N GLU A 5 19.72 -16.27 -30.31
CA GLU A 5 19.02 -15.15 -30.95
C GLU A 5 18.29 -14.25 -29.95
N TRP A 6 18.00 -14.75 -28.74
CA TRP A 6 17.46 -13.91 -27.66
C TRP A 6 18.51 -12.97 -27.07
N ASP A 7 19.77 -13.41 -26.95
CA ASP A 7 20.88 -12.55 -26.52
C ASP A 7 21.18 -11.41 -27.51
N ARG A 8 20.77 -11.53 -28.78
CA ARG A 8 20.97 -10.49 -29.81
C ARG A 8 19.79 -9.53 -29.98
N HIS A 9 18.62 -9.82 -29.40
CA HIS A 9 17.45 -8.94 -29.51
C HIS A 9 17.23 -8.04 -28.28
N THR A 10 17.92 -8.30 -27.18
CA THR A 10 18.04 -7.41 -26.00
C THR A 10 18.88 -6.15 -26.27
N GLU A 11 19.53 -6.04 -27.43
CA GLU A 11 20.45 -4.94 -27.77
C GLU A 11 19.78 -3.62 -28.19
N ARG A 12 18.44 -3.53 -28.31
CA ARG A 12 17.78 -2.27 -28.73
C ARG A 12 17.36 -1.30 -27.61
N THR A 13 17.66 -1.61 -26.34
CA THR A 13 17.63 -0.63 -25.21
C THR A 13 18.71 -0.89 -24.14
N GLY A 14 19.80 -1.59 -24.46
CA GLY A 14 20.80 -2.12 -23.49
C GLY A 14 21.76 -1.11 -22.83
N MET A 15 21.41 0.17 -22.68
CA MET A 15 22.27 1.14 -22.00
C MET A 15 21.99 1.16 -20.49
N SER A 16 23.04 1.07 -19.68
CA SER A 16 23.01 1.32 -18.24
C SER A 16 22.66 2.78 -17.93
N VAL A 17 22.21 3.05 -16.70
CA VAL A 17 21.96 4.42 -16.21
C VAL A 17 23.17 5.34 -16.42
N THR A 18 24.38 4.81 -16.23
CA THR A 18 25.61 5.58 -16.43
C THR A 18 25.88 5.91 -17.90
N GLU A 19 25.47 5.05 -18.82
CA GLU A 19 25.59 5.29 -20.26
C GLU A 19 24.53 6.27 -20.77
N LEU A 20 23.30 6.19 -20.27
CA LEU A 20 22.27 7.21 -20.53
C LEU A 20 22.73 8.60 -20.09
N HIS A 21 23.39 8.69 -18.94
CA HIS A 21 23.94 9.96 -18.47
C HIS A 21 25.08 10.47 -19.35
N ARG A 22 26.04 9.61 -19.72
CA ARG A 22 27.13 10.00 -20.64
C ARG A 22 26.62 10.44 -22.01
N ALA A 23 25.50 9.87 -22.46
CA ALA A 23 24.84 10.24 -23.71
C ALA A 23 23.94 11.49 -23.58
N GLY A 24 23.79 12.08 -22.39
CA GLY A 24 22.90 13.22 -22.15
C GLY A 24 21.40 12.89 -22.24
N ARG A 25 21.03 11.61 -22.19
CA ARG A 25 19.66 11.10 -22.40
C ARG A 25 18.92 10.76 -21.11
N LEU A 26 19.60 10.78 -19.96
CA LEU A 26 19.04 10.30 -18.68
C LEU A 26 17.75 11.01 -18.27
N ALA A 27 17.62 12.34 -18.45
CA ALA A 27 16.40 13.05 -18.10
C ALA A 27 15.23 12.68 -19.03
N ALA A 28 15.48 12.65 -20.35
CA ALA A 28 14.51 12.29 -21.36
C ALA A 28 14.05 10.82 -21.27
N GLU A 29 14.88 9.94 -20.69
CA GLU A 29 14.59 8.50 -20.54
C GLU A 29 14.43 8.06 -19.08
N TYR A 30 14.14 9.00 -18.17
CA TYR A 30 14.01 8.71 -16.75
C TYR A 30 13.02 7.57 -16.43
N PRO A 31 11.85 7.45 -17.10
CA PRO A 31 10.93 6.33 -16.83
C PRO A 31 11.53 4.94 -17.05
N ALA A 32 12.52 4.80 -17.93
CA ALA A 32 13.19 3.53 -18.19
C ALA A 32 14.16 3.12 -17.06
N VAL A 33 14.62 4.07 -16.24
CA VAL A 33 15.59 3.85 -15.14
C VAL A 33 15.06 2.81 -14.14
N ARG A 34 13.75 2.83 -13.84
CA ARG A 34 13.12 1.81 -12.97
C ARG A 34 13.40 0.39 -13.47
N GLY A 35 13.26 0.15 -14.77
CA GLY A 35 13.51 -1.15 -15.39
C GLY A 35 14.99 -1.51 -15.42
N LEU A 36 15.87 -0.53 -15.67
CA LEU A 36 17.32 -0.73 -15.68
C LEU A 36 17.90 -1.05 -14.30
N LEU A 37 17.28 -0.56 -13.24
CA LEU A 37 17.67 -0.85 -11.85
C LEU A 37 16.92 -2.04 -11.25
N ALA A 38 15.93 -2.60 -11.95
CA ALA A 38 15.19 -3.77 -11.49
C ALA A 38 16.12 -4.99 -11.47
N GLY A 39 16.49 -5.46 -10.28
CA GLY A 39 17.41 -6.59 -10.11
C GLY A 39 18.89 -6.24 -10.31
N ALA A 40 19.25 -4.95 -10.35
CA ALA A 40 20.65 -4.52 -10.40
C ALA A 40 21.43 -4.99 -9.16
N ASP A 41 22.68 -5.39 -9.38
CA ASP A 41 23.61 -5.73 -8.30
C ASP A 41 24.01 -4.48 -7.47
N PRO A 42 24.57 -4.65 -6.26
CA PRO A 42 24.95 -3.53 -5.40
C PRO A 42 25.95 -2.55 -6.03
N ASP A 43 26.89 -3.01 -6.86
CA ASP A 43 27.89 -2.14 -7.49
C ASP A 43 27.27 -1.29 -8.60
N THR A 44 26.31 -1.85 -9.34
CA THR A 44 25.53 -1.16 -10.35
C THR A 44 24.62 -0.11 -9.72
N LEU A 45 23.94 -0.44 -8.62
CA LEU A 45 23.14 0.53 -7.85
C LEU A 45 24.02 1.67 -7.32
N ARG A 46 25.18 1.36 -6.74
CA ARG A 46 26.12 2.38 -6.22
C ARG A 46 26.56 3.34 -7.31
N ARG A 47 26.93 2.85 -8.49
CA ARG A 47 27.33 3.68 -9.65
C ARG A 47 26.18 4.52 -10.19
N ALA A 48 24.99 3.94 -10.31
CA ALA A 48 23.81 4.67 -10.76
C ALA A 48 23.44 5.80 -9.78
N GLY A 49 23.49 5.53 -8.47
CA GLY A 49 23.20 6.51 -7.42
C GLY A 49 24.04 7.78 -7.50
N GLN A 50 25.35 7.65 -7.79
CA GLN A 50 26.26 8.80 -7.95
C GLN A 50 25.84 9.76 -9.07
N VAL A 51 25.24 9.20 -10.12
CA VAL A 51 24.74 9.96 -11.26
C VAL A 51 23.36 10.54 -10.96
N LEU A 52 22.46 9.72 -10.40
CA LEU A 52 21.08 10.09 -10.10
C LEU A 52 20.98 11.20 -9.05
N ALA A 53 21.84 11.18 -8.03
CA ALA A 53 21.90 12.23 -7.01
C ALA A 53 22.28 13.61 -7.55
N ARG A 54 22.85 13.69 -8.77
CA ARG A 54 23.26 14.93 -9.43
C ARG A 54 22.32 15.33 -10.57
N LEU A 55 21.29 14.52 -10.84
CA LEU A 55 20.34 14.78 -11.91
C LEU A 55 19.46 15.97 -11.52
N ASP A 56 19.33 16.95 -12.41
CA ASP A 56 18.43 18.09 -12.19
C ASP A 56 16.96 17.64 -12.28
N PRO A 57 16.20 17.69 -11.17
CA PRO A 57 14.80 17.26 -11.17
C PRO A 57 13.92 18.13 -12.07
N VAL A 58 14.28 19.40 -12.31
CA VAL A 58 13.50 20.29 -13.19
C VAL A 58 13.57 19.81 -14.64
N ALA A 59 14.75 19.38 -15.10
CA ALA A 59 14.94 18.83 -16.44
C ALA A 59 14.13 17.53 -16.65
N VAL A 60 14.06 16.67 -15.65
CA VAL A 60 13.25 15.44 -15.73
C VAL A 60 11.77 15.77 -15.81
N LEU A 61 11.26 16.66 -14.96
CA LEU A 61 9.85 17.02 -14.90
C LEU A 61 9.38 17.82 -16.12
N ALA A 62 10.29 18.51 -16.82
CA ALA A 62 9.99 19.16 -18.08
C ALA A 62 9.62 18.15 -19.18
N GLU A 63 10.29 16.99 -19.21
CA GLU A 63 10.02 15.90 -20.16
C GLU A 63 8.91 14.96 -19.66
N HIS A 64 8.85 14.74 -18.34
CA HIS A 64 7.98 13.76 -17.68
C HIS A 64 7.25 14.36 -16.47
N PRO A 65 6.20 15.17 -16.68
CA PRO A 65 5.53 15.90 -15.60
C PRO A 65 4.79 15.01 -14.58
N ASP A 66 4.45 13.78 -14.97
CA ASP A 66 3.73 12.82 -14.12
C ASP A 66 4.65 11.95 -13.26
N VAL A 67 5.98 12.10 -13.38
CA VAL A 67 6.93 11.38 -12.51
C VAL A 67 6.78 11.90 -11.08
N PRO A 68 6.45 11.04 -10.11
CA PRO A 68 6.33 11.48 -8.73
C PRO A 68 7.68 11.88 -8.18
N VAL A 69 7.65 12.93 -7.37
CA VAL A 69 8.82 13.48 -6.70
C VAL A 69 8.71 13.19 -5.22
N LEU A 70 9.83 12.87 -4.60
CA LEU A 70 9.96 12.81 -3.15
C LEU A 70 11.10 13.74 -2.72
N SER A 71 10.77 14.74 -1.89
CA SER A 71 11.75 15.61 -1.25
C SER A 71 12.30 14.95 0.01
N VAL A 72 13.61 14.76 0.05
CA VAL A 72 14.32 14.07 1.13
C VAL A 72 15.38 15.01 1.70
N ALA A 73 15.27 15.31 2.99
CA ALA A 73 16.33 15.98 3.72
C ALA A 73 17.15 14.96 4.53
N VAL A 74 18.47 15.18 4.63
CA VAL A 74 19.39 14.31 5.36
C VAL A 74 20.14 15.13 6.41
N THR A 75 20.08 14.70 7.66
CA THR A 75 20.85 15.23 8.79
C THR A 75 21.30 14.07 9.69
N GLY A 76 22.11 14.33 10.69
CA GLY A 76 22.52 13.33 11.66
C GLY A 76 23.86 13.64 12.29
N HIS A 77 24.47 12.60 12.86
CA HIS A 77 25.82 12.61 13.38
C HIS A 77 26.80 12.02 12.35
N GLY A 78 28.00 12.58 12.29
CA GLY A 78 29.07 12.19 11.39
C GLY A 78 28.87 12.61 9.93
N THR A 79 29.76 12.09 9.07
CA THR A 79 29.74 12.33 7.64
C THR A 79 28.71 11.43 6.95
N LEU A 80 27.68 12.03 6.35
CA LEU A 80 26.57 11.29 5.70
C LEU A 80 26.56 11.40 4.16
N GLY A 81 27.57 12.03 3.56
CA GLY A 81 27.66 12.27 2.12
C GLY A 81 27.39 11.04 1.22
N PRO A 82 27.85 9.82 1.56
CA PRO A 82 27.56 8.63 0.77
C PRO A 82 26.08 8.20 0.73
N LEU A 83 25.23 8.68 1.66
CA LEU A 83 23.83 8.26 1.77
C LEU A 83 22.96 8.79 0.62
N VAL A 84 23.13 10.06 0.24
CA VAL A 84 22.28 10.68 -0.80
C VAL A 84 22.33 9.92 -2.13
N PRO A 85 23.51 9.55 -2.68
CA PRO A 85 23.60 8.65 -3.82
C PRO A 85 22.86 7.32 -3.65
N ALA A 86 22.97 6.69 -2.47
CA ALA A 86 22.32 5.41 -2.21
C ALA A 86 20.79 5.55 -2.21
N VAL A 87 20.25 6.59 -1.55
CA VAL A 87 18.81 6.88 -1.53
C VAL A 87 18.32 7.23 -2.94
N ALA A 88 19.07 8.01 -3.71
CA ALA A 88 18.71 8.35 -5.09
C ALA A 88 18.57 7.11 -5.99
N ALA A 89 19.45 6.13 -5.84
CA ALA A 89 19.36 4.86 -6.56
C ALA A 89 18.08 4.09 -6.19
N GLU A 90 17.77 3.99 -4.89
CA GLU A 90 16.60 3.25 -4.40
C GLU A 90 15.28 3.94 -4.74
N LEU A 91 15.21 5.27 -4.68
CA LEU A 91 14.05 6.03 -5.17
C LEU A 91 13.82 5.79 -6.67
N ALA A 92 14.86 5.88 -7.49
CA ALA A 92 14.75 5.66 -8.93
C ALA A 92 14.37 4.20 -9.26
N ARG A 93 14.86 3.22 -8.49
CA ARG A 93 14.48 1.80 -8.59
C ARG A 93 12.99 1.58 -8.31
N HIS A 94 12.36 2.45 -7.53
CA HIS A 94 10.91 2.49 -7.30
C HIS A 94 10.15 3.46 -8.21
N GLY A 95 10.82 4.04 -9.22
CA GLY A 95 10.22 4.98 -10.17
C GLY A 95 9.83 6.32 -9.54
N LEU A 96 10.57 6.74 -8.52
CA LEU A 96 10.45 8.04 -7.84
C LEU A 96 11.63 8.92 -8.23
N LEU A 97 11.41 10.23 -8.33
CA LEU A 97 12.46 11.24 -8.52
C LEU A 97 12.78 11.90 -7.18
N GLY A 98 14.05 11.84 -6.75
CA GLY A 98 14.48 12.46 -5.50
C GLY A 98 14.81 13.95 -5.67
N ARG A 99 14.39 14.77 -4.70
CA ARG A 99 14.96 16.11 -4.45
C ARG A 99 15.67 16.07 -3.10
N PHE A 100 16.93 16.47 -3.05
CA PHE A 100 17.75 16.26 -1.86
C PHE A 100 18.19 17.58 -1.23
N THR A 101 18.08 17.65 0.09
CA THR A 101 18.69 18.69 0.93
C THR A 101 19.56 18.01 1.98
N THR A 102 20.76 18.52 2.23
CA THR A 102 21.67 17.96 3.24
C THR A 102 21.94 19.03 4.30
N GLY A 103 21.84 18.64 5.56
CA GLY A 103 22.23 19.44 6.70
C GLY A 103 23.75 19.53 6.87
N ASP A 104 24.14 20.35 7.82
CA ASP A 104 25.52 20.55 8.25
C ASP A 104 26.04 19.33 9.04
N PHE A 105 27.37 19.19 9.09
CA PHE A 105 28.04 18.16 9.88
C PHE A 105 27.66 18.29 11.37
N ASP A 106 27.19 17.19 11.97
CA ASP A 106 26.66 17.12 13.35
C ASP A 106 25.53 18.13 13.66
N GLY A 107 24.82 18.61 12.62
CA GLY A 107 23.82 19.67 12.73
C GLY A 107 22.47 19.24 13.32
N TYR A 108 22.20 17.94 13.45
CA TYR A 108 20.85 17.40 13.67
C TYR A 108 20.11 17.98 14.88
N VAL A 109 20.81 18.26 15.99
CA VAL A 109 20.18 18.84 17.19
C VAL A 109 19.68 20.24 16.90
N PHE A 110 20.51 21.09 16.29
CA PHE A 110 20.14 22.46 15.95
C PHE A 110 19.07 22.48 14.85
N GLU A 111 19.31 21.72 13.78
CA GLU A 111 18.45 21.70 12.60
C GLU A 111 17.05 21.16 12.88
N LEU A 112 16.90 20.15 13.74
CA LEU A 112 15.59 19.63 14.14
C LEU A 112 14.94 20.48 15.24
N SER A 113 15.74 21.23 16.03
CA SER A 113 15.20 22.10 17.09
C SER A 113 14.62 23.41 16.59
N ASP A 114 15.16 23.94 15.48
CA ASP A 114 14.84 25.25 14.94
C ASP A 114 13.95 25.13 13.68
N PRO A 115 12.66 25.51 13.74
CA PRO A 115 11.75 25.52 12.58
C PRO A 115 12.20 26.40 11.41
N GLU A 116 13.13 27.33 11.63
CA GLU A 116 13.71 28.19 10.58
C GLU A 116 14.94 27.57 9.91
N SER A 117 15.35 26.36 10.30
CA SER A 117 16.52 25.70 9.75
C SER A 117 16.36 25.36 8.25
N PRO A 118 17.47 25.22 7.50
CA PRO A 118 17.43 24.82 6.10
C PRO A 118 16.69 23.51 5.83
N ILE A 119 16.65 22.60 6.81
CA ILE A 119 15.94 21.32 6.72
C ILE A 119 14.43 21.55 6.65
N TYR A 120 13.88 22.44 7.49
CA TYR A 120 12.45 22.78 7.45
C TYR A 120 12.12 23.66 6.24
N ALA A 121 12.99 24.63 5.91
CA ALA A 121 12.79 25.55 4.79
C ALA A 121 12.72 24.84 3.43
N ALA A 122 13.33 23.65 3.31
CA ALA A 122 13.26 22.81 2.11
C ALA A 122 11.91 22.09 1.90
N ASP A 123 10.98 22.18 2.87
CA ASP A 123 9.67 21.51 2.87
C ASP A 123 9.74 20.03 2.44
N PRO A 124 10.52 19.19 3.14
CA PRO A 124 10.75 17.81 2.74
C PRO A 124 9.52 16.93 3.01
N ASP A 125 9.34 15.89 2.20
CA ASP A 125 8.39 14.82 2.49
C ASP A 125 8.93 13.89 3.60
N VAL A 126 10.26 13.69 3.59
CA VAL A 126 10.97 12.78 4.50
C VAL A 126 12.26 13.44 5.00
N VAL A 127 12.54 13.34 6.30
CA VAL A 127 13.80 13.75 6.92
C VAL A 127 14.49 12.53 7.49
N LEU A 128 15.68 12.19 6.98
CA LEU A 128 16.53 11.12 7.49
C LEU A 128 17.48 11.72 8.52
N CYS A 129 17.36 11.31 9.78
CA CYS A 129 18.23 11.73 10.88
C CYS A 129 19.04 10.53 11.35
N LEU A 130 20.30 10.43 10.89
CA LEU A 130 21.14 9.27 11.17
C LEU A 130 21.89 9.41 12.49
N LEU A 131 21.87 8.34 13.27
CA LEU A 131 22.48 8.21 14.58
C LEU A 131 23.57 7.14 14.51
N ASP A 132 24.78 7.51 14.87
CA ASP A 132 25.91 6.59 14.95
C ASP A 132 26.37 6.43 16.42
N PRO A 133 27.29 5.49 16.73
CA PRO A 133 27.70 5.22 18.10
C PRO A 133 28.38 6.40 18.80
N GLU A 134 29.05 7.27 18.05
CA GLU A 134 29.86 8.38 18.57
C GLU A 134 28.99 9.49 19.17
N ILE A 135 27.67 9.55 18.87
CA ILE A 135 26.71 10.43 19.57
C ILE A 135 26.77 10.26 21.10
N VAL A 136 27.23 9.09 21.57
CA VAL A 136 27.46 8.77 22.96
C VAL A 136 28.94 8.92 23.30
N PHE A 137 29.83 8.25 22.56
CA PHE A 137 31.23 8.09 22.95
C PHE A 137 32.07 9.37 22.83
N ASP A 138 31.70 10.32 21.96
CA ASP A 138 32.39 11.63 21.86
C ASP A 138 32.15 12.52 23.09
N GLU A 139 31.11 12.24 23.88
CA GLU A 139 30.75 13.01 25.08
C GLU A 139 31.28 12.38 26.39
N LEU A 140 31.88 11.19 26.32
CA LEU A 140 32.31 10.47 27.51
C LEU A 140 33.67 10.93 28.04
N PRO A 141 33.89 10.85 29.37
CA PRO A 141 35.21 11.05 29.94
C PRO A 141 36.19 9.94 29.53
N SER A 142 37.49 10.22 29.61
CA SER A 142 38.53 9.19 29.49
C SER A 142 39.31 9.06 30.81
N PRO A 143 39.25 7.92 31.51
CA PRO A 143 38.51 6.69 31.16
C PRO A 143 37.00 6.81 31.41
N TRP A 144 36.22 6.01 30.69
CA TRP A 144 34.77 5.86 30.88
C TRP A 144 34.42 4.51 31.53
N THR A 145 33.22 4.42 32.08
CA THR A 145 32.62 3.20 32.64
C THR A 145 31.29 2.86 31.96
N ALA A 146 30.80 1.63 32.14
CA ALA A 146 29.48 1.26 31.63
C ALA A 146 28.32 2.09 32.23
N ALA A 147 28.51 2.69 33.42
CA ALA A 147 27.53 3.59 34.01
C ALA A 147 27.50 4.95 33.29
N ASP A 148 28.67 5.49 32.92
CA ASP A 148 28.75 6.75 32.17
C ASP A 148 28.05 6.62 30.81
N VAL A 149 28.25 5.48 30.13
CA VAL A 149 27.55 5.16 28.86
C VAL A 149 26.04 5.06 29.06
N GLU A 150 25.58 4.43 30.15
CA GLU A 150 24.16 4.29 30.46
C GLU A 150 23.49 5.65 30.69
N ASP A 151 24.15 6.56 31.40
CA ASP A 151 23.66 7.91 31.66
C ASP A 151 23.63 8.75 30.38
N ALA A 152 24.68 8.68 29.56
CA ALA A 152 24.75 9.36 28.27
C ALA A 152 23.65 8.86 27.30
N LEU A 153 23.45 7.54 27.19
CA LEU A 153 22.37 6.96 26.39
C LEU A 153 20.99 7.46 26.84
N ARG A 154 20.74 7.50 28.15
CA ARG A 154 19.47 7.99 28.69
C ARG A 154 19.26 9.47 28.35
N ALA A 155 20.31 10.29 28.39
CA ALA A 155 20.24 11.68 27.97
C ALA A 155 19.95 11.82 26.47
N LYS A 156 20.62 11.02 25.63
CA LYS A 156 20.43 11.04 24.17
C LYS A 156 19.03 10.59 23.76
N VAL A 157 18.49 9.54 24.36
CA VAL A 157 17.11 9.10 24.11
C VAL A 157 16.11 10.22 24.42
N ARG A 158 16.22 10.88 25.59
CA ARG A 158 15.34 12.01 25.94
C ARG A 158 15.46 13.19 24.98
N LEU A 159 16.69 13.49 24.54
CA LEU A 159 16.93 14.53 23.55
C LEU A 159 16.23 14.20 22.24
N ILE A 160 16.46 12.98 21.71
CA ILE A 160 15.87 12.53 20.44
C ILE A 160 14.34 12.48 20.53
N GLU A 161 13.78 12.01 21.64
CA GLU A 161 12.34 12.04 21.89
C GLU A 161 11.79 13.47 21.84
N SER A 162 12.46 14.42 22.49
CA SER A 162 12.06 15.84 22.49
C SER A 162 12.14 16.47 21.09
N LEU A 163 13.19 16.12 20.32
CA LEU A 163 13.35 16.56 18.93
C LEU A 163 12.26 15.97 18.04
N ALA A 164 11.99 14.67 18.16
CA ALA A 164 10.95 13.98 17.41
C ALA A 164 9.56 14.58 17.69
N GLN A 165 9.24 14.82 18.97
CA GLN A 165 7.99 15.48 19.35
C GLN A 165 7.86 16.85 18.67
N ARG A 166 8.84 17.74 18.85
CA ARG A 166 8.82 19.08 18.25
C ARG A 166 8.72 19.02 16.73
N PHE A 167 9.49 18.14 16.10
CA PHE A 167 9.45 17.94 14.65
C PHE A 167 8.04 17.59 14.19
N THR A 168 7.41 16.62 14.86
CA THR A 168 6.03 16.22 14.54
C THR A 168 5.00 17.29 14.87
N GLU A 169 5.26 18.26 15.75
CA GLU A 169 4.37 19.40 15.98
C GLU A 169 4.53 20.50 14.91
N THR A 170 5.70 20.58 14.27
CA THR A 170 6.11 21.68 13.39
C THR A 170 5.79 21.41 11.91
N THR A 171 6.02 20.19 11.42
CA THR A 171 5.91 19.85 9.99
C THR A 171 5.01 18.64 9.73
N ARG A 172 4.65 18.43 8.46
CA ARG A 172 3.96 17.23 7.97
C ARG A 172 4.89 16.14 7.45
N ALA A 173 6.18 16.43 7.34
CA ALA A 173 7.21 15.49 6.93
C ALA A 173 7.26 14.25 7.85
N THR A 174 7.76 13.14 7.31
CA THR A 174 8.07 11.93 8.10
C THR A 174 9.51 12.00 8.59
N LEU A 175 9.73 11.87 9.91
CA LEU A 175 11.07 11.75 10.49
C LEU A 175 11.49 10.28 10.50
N VAL A 176 12.67 9.98 9.94
CA VAL A 176 13.25 8.64 9.94
C VAL A 176 14.51 8.64 10.79
N LEU A 177 14.47 7.88 11.87
CA LEU A 177 15.59 7.60 12.77
C LEU A 177 16.17 6.21 12.48
N ASN A 178 17.31 5.90 13.09
CA ASN A 178 17.84 4.54 13.16
C ASN A 178 18.28 4.18 14.57
N THR A 179 18.33 2.89 14.89
CA THR A 179 19.06 2.42 16.07
C THR A 179 20.58 2.53 15.80
N PRO A 180 21.38 3.12 16.70
CA PRO A 180 22.83 3.17 16.51
C PRO A 180 23.43 1.79 16.80
N PRO A 181 24.36 1.28 15.95
CA PRO A 181 24.99 -0.02 16.20
C PRO A 181 25.89 0.03 17.43
N LEU A 182 26.25 -1.13 18.01
CA LEU A 182 27.27 -1.20 19.07
C LEU A 182 28.54 -1.89 18.55
N PRO A 183 29.54 -1.13 18.07
CA PRO A 183 30.80 -1.70 17.62
C PRO A 183 31.53 -2.47 18.71
N SER A 184 32.12 -3.61 18.34
CA SER A 184 32.85 -4.48 19.26
C SER A 184 34.03 -3.78 19.92
N ARG A 185 34.64 -2.77 19.27
CA ARG A 185 35.75 -1.96 19.80
C ARG A 185 35.44 -1.30 21.14
N PHE A 186 34.19 -0.93 21.39
CA PHE A 186 33.79 -0.32 22.67
C PHE A 186 33.62 -1.39 23.75
N THR A 187 32.97 -2.51 23.41
CA THR A 187 32.84 -3.64 24.34
C THR A 187 34.19 -4.25 24.73
N ALA A 188 35.16 -4.24 23.81
CA ALA A 188 36.50 -4.76 24.01
C ALA A 188 37.37 -3.92 24.96
N GLN A 189 37.03 -2.65 25.16
CA GLN A 189 37.70 -1.77 26.13
C GLN A 189 37.31 -2.09 27.59
N LEU A 190 36.17 -2.79 27.80
CA LEU A 190 35.79 -3.30 29.11
C LEU A 190 36.43 -4.67 29.32
N VAL A 191 37.22 -4.82 30.38
CA VAL A 191 38.00 -6.06 30.63
C VAL A 191 37.17 -7.17 31.26
N ASP A 192 36.09 -6.85 31.97
CA ASP A 192 35.26 -7.82 32.67
C ASP A 192 33.89 -8.03 32.00
N TYR A 193 33.36 -9.26 32.09
CA TYR A 193 32.09 -9.63 31.46
C TYR A 193 30.88 -8.93 32.08
N ARG A 194 30.93 -8.53 33.36
CA ARG A 194 29.80 -7.88 34.03
C ARG A 194 29.60 -6.47 33.48
N SER A 195 30.68 -5.71 33.31
CA SER A 195 30.62 -4.38 32.69
C SER A 195 30.19 -4.46 31.22
N ARG A 196 30.69 -5.46 30.46
CA ARG A 196 30.24 -5.72 29.07
C ARG A 196 28.74 -6.01 29.00
N ALA A 197 28.23 -6.86 29.89
CA ALA A 197 26.81 -7.16 29.97
C ALA A 197 25.99 -5.91 30.32
N ARG A 198 26.46 -5.09 31.26
CA ARG A 198 25.80 -3.82 31.63
C ARG A 198 25.73 -2.86 30.45
N LEU A 199 26.83 -2.65 29.72
CA LEU A 199 26.86 -1.86 28.49
C LEU A 199 25.85 -2.40 27.47
N GLY A 200 25.85 -3.72 27.24
CA GLY A 200 24.93 -4.36 26.31
C GLY A 200 23.44 -4.22 26.67
N ILE A 201 23.11 -4.21 27.97
CA ILE A 201 21.75 -3.96 28.47
C ILE A 201 21.36 -2.50 28.23
N ALA A 202 22.22 -1.56 28.62
CA ALA A 202 21.96 -0.13 28.46
C ALA A 202 21.74 0.23 26.99
N TRP A 203 22.60 -0.26 26.10
CA TRP A 203 22.51 0.01 24.65
C TRP A 203 21.22 -0.52 24.03
N ARG A 204 20.85 -1.78 24.33
CA ARG A 204 19.61 -2.40 23.82
C ARG A 204 18.37 -1.74 24.40
N THR A 205 18.44 -1.29 25.66
CA THR A 205 17.36 -0.50 26.26
C THR A 205 17.16 0.79 25.47
N ALA A 206 18.23 1.55 25.22
CA ALA A 206 18.15 2.78 24.46
C ALA A 206 17.62 2.57 23.02
N CYS A 207 18.11 1.55 22.31
CA CYS A 207 17.59 1.18 20.99
C CYS A 207 16.09 0.83 21.04
N SER A 208 15.67 0.09 22.07
CA SER A 208 14.26 -0.24 22.28
C SER A 208 13.39 1.01 22.50
N GLU A 209 13.88 2.00 23.26
CA GLU A 209 13.17 3.28 23.44
C GLU A 209 13.06 4.06 22.12
N LEU A 210 14.12 4.09 21.30
CA LEU A 210 14.08 4.73 19.98
C LEU A 210 13.07 4.05 19.04
N LEU A 211 12.96 2.72 19.09
CA LEU A 211 11.96 1.97 18.32
C LEU A 211 10.53 2.26 18.80
N ARG A 212 10.33 2.52 20.10
CA ARG A 212 9.00 2.90 20.63
C ARG A 212 8.51 4.24 20.14
N LEU A 213 9.39 5.15 19.70
CA LEU A 213 8.97 6.44 19.13
C LEU A 213 8.03 6.26 17.93
N ALA A 214 8.24 5.24 17.10
CA ALA A 214 7.36 4.93 15.98
C ALA A 214 5.96 4.43 16.40
N GLN A 215 5.79 3.99 17.64
CA GLN A 215 4.50 3.58 18.20
C GLN A 215 3.75 4.74 18.88
N THR A 216 4.47 5.78 19.30
CA THR A 216 3.90 6.94 20.00
C THR A 216 3.72 8.16 19.11
N HIS A 217 4.39 8.19 17.95
CA HIS A 217 4.36 9.30 17.01
C HIS A 217 4.05 8.81 15.59
N ASP A 218 2.86 9.13 15.08
CA ASP A 218 2.36 8.70 13.76
C ASP A 218 3.21 9.15 12.57
N ARG A 219 4.21 10.01 12.77
CA ARG A 219 5.10 10.54 11.72
C ARG A 219 6.58 10.26 11.97
N VAL A 220 6.88 9.38 12.93
CA VAL A 220 8.24 8.89 13.18
C VAL A 220 8.34 7.45 12.72
N VAL A 221 9.42 7.13 12.02
CA VAL A 221 9.82 5.77 11.69
C VAL A 221 11.22 5.58 12.24
N THR A 222 11.48 4.46 12.90
CA THR A 222 12.83 4.11 13.36
C THR A 222 13.23 2.82 12.65
N ILE A 223 14.25 2.89 11.80
CA ILE A 223 14.83 1.71 11.14
C ILE A 223 15.73 1.00 12.14
N ASP A 224 15.41 -0.26 12.43
CA ASP A 224 16.29 -1.09 13.25
C ASP A 224 17.49 -1.57 12.42
N VAL A 225 18.69 -1.19 12.84
CA VAL A 225 19.95 -1.53 12.15
C VAL A 225 20.41 -2.95 12.49
N ASP A 226 20.00 -3.52 13.63
CA ASP A 226 20.43 -4.85 14.07
C ASP A 226 20.10 -5.96 13.05
N PRO A 227 18.87 -6.03 12.46
CA PRO A 227 18.56 -6.97 11.39
C PRO A 227 19.46 -6.82 10.15
N LEU A 228 19.82 -5.58 9.77
CA LEU A 228 20.69 -5.33 8.62
C LEU A 228 22.13 -5.82 8.88
N LEU A 229 22.62 -5.66 10.11
CA LEU A 229 23.93 -6.19 10.52
C LEU A 229 23.95 -7.73 10.56
N ALA A 230 22.82 -8.35 10.88
CA ALA A 230 22.69 -9.81 10.91
C ALA A 230 22.86 -10.45 9.50
N GLU A 231 22.78 -9.67 8.42
CA GLU A 231 23.15 -10.09 7.06
C GLU A 231 24.68 -10.25 6.86
N GLY A 232 25.49 -9.98 7.89
CA GLY A 232 26.95 -10.08 7.83
C GLY A 232 27.63 -8.80 7.34
N ILE A 233 26.93 -7.68 7.39
CA ILE A 233 27.45 -6.36 6.97
C ILE A 233 28.21 -5.72 8.14
N ALA A 234 29.38 -5.16 7.85
CA ALA A 234 30.14 -4.43 8.85
C ALA A 234 29.43 -3.13 9.23
N ALA A 235 29.31 -2.86 10.53
CA ALA A 235 28.70 -1.62 11.01
C ALA A 235 29.48 -0.37 10.58
N ASP A 236 30.81 -0.45 10.57
CA ASP A 236 31.71 0.67 10.28
C ASP A 236 32.96 0.22 9.52
N ASP A 237 33.64 1.19 8.89
CA ASP A 237 35.03 1.06 8.45
C ASP A 237 35.89 1.96 9.34
N ALA A 238 36.79 1.35 10.12
CA ALA A 238 37.58 2.07 11.10
C ALA A 238 38.45 3.19 10.48
N ARG A 239 38.94 3.03 9.25
CA ARG A 239 39.76 4.06 8.59
C ARG A 239 38.91 5.24 8.18
N LEU A 240 37.73 4.98 7.61
CA LEU A 240 36.80 6.04 7.20
C LEU A 240 36.22 6.75 8.43
N GLY A 241 35.87 6.01 9.49
CA GLY A 241 35.43 6.59 10.75
C GLY A 241 36.47 7.56 11.33
N VAL A 242 37.73 7.12 11.47
CA VAL A 242 38.78 7.94 12.09
C VAL A 242 39.23 9.12 11.22
N TYR A 243 39.35 8.94 9.90
CA TYR A 243 39.93 9.97 9.03
C TYR A 243 38.90 10.89 8.36
N THR A 244 37.64 10.46 8.26
CA THR A 244 36.62 11.22 7.54
C THR A 244 35.33 11.41 8.33
N GLY A 245 35.23 10.92 9.58
CA GLY A 245 34.01 10.99 10.38
C GLY A 245 32.86 10.13 9.85
N LEU A 246 33.14 9.15 8.96
CA LEU A 246 32.12 8.26 8.42
C LEU A 246 31.98 7.05 9.34
N HIS A 247 31.15 7.18 10.37
CA HIS A 247 31.03 6.19 11.45
C HIS A 247 30.10 5.00 11.12
N LEU A 248 29.39 5.06 9.99
CA LEU A 248 28.59 3.97 9.43
C LEU A 248 29.19 3.54 8.09
N SER A 249 29.33 2.23 7.88
CA SER A 249 29.95 1.71 6.66
C SER A 249 29.13 2.06 5.41
N PRO A 250 29.76 2.25 4.24
CA PRO A 250 29.03 2.48 3.00
C PRO A 250 28.02 1.37 2.66
N ASP A 251 28.31 0.13 3.00
CA ASP A 251 27.41 -1.00 2.73
C ASP A 251 26.19 -0.99 3.68
N LEU A 252 26.39 -0.61 4.95
CA LEU A 252 25.28 -0.41 5.88
C LEU A 252 24.39 0.76 5.43
N LEU A 253 24.98 1.88 5.01
CA LEU A 253 24.22 3.03 4.47
C LEU A 253 23.44 2.65 3.21
N ALA A 254 23.97 1.76 2.37
CA ALA A 254 23.26 1.24 1.20
C ALA A 254 22.05 0.37 1.59
N ARG A 255 22.16 -0.47 2.62
CA ARG A 255 21.00 -1.23 3.13
C ARG A 255 19.97 -0.33 3.80
N TYR A 256 20.41 0.64 4.59
CA TYR A 256 19.53 1.65 5.15
C TYR A 256 18.78 2.42 4.05
N ALA A 257 19.47 2.82 2.99
CA ALA A 257 18.84 3.48 1.84
C ALA A 257 17.78 2.61 1.14
N ARG A 258 17.97 1.28 1.13
CA ARG A 258 16.98 0.33 0.61
C ARG A 258 15.69 0.34 1.44
N GLU A 259 15.81 0.33 2.76
CA GLU A 259 14.66 0.48 3.68
C GLU A 259 13.96 1.84 3.48
N VAL A 260 14.73 2.91 3.27
CA VAL A 260 14.16 4.22 2.91
C VAL A 260 13.43 4.17 1.57
N GLY A 261 13.93 3.43 0.59
CA GLY A 261 13.24 3.17 -0.68
C GLY A 261 11.89 2.47 -0.50
N HIS A 262 11.84 1.46 0.37
CA HIS A 262 10.59 0.76 0.72
C HIS A 262 9.59 1.72 1.39
N LEU A 263 10.05 2.52 2.35
CA LEU A 263 9.24 3.54 3.00
C LEU A 263 8.73 4.60 2.01
N ALA A 264 9.59 5.09 1.11
CA ALA A 264 9.23 6.05 0.08
C ALA A 264 8.13 5.53 -0.85
N ARG A 265 8.20 4.25 -1.25
CA ARG A 265 7.14 3.58 -2.00
C ARG A 265 5.83 3.56 -1.22
N ASN A 266 5.89 3.34 0.09
CA ASN A 266 4.71 3.39 0.94
C ASN A 266 4.08 4.80 1.00
N LEU A 267 4.88 5.81 1.30
CA LEU A 267 4.44 7.21 1.45
C LEU A 267 3.83 7.77 0.16
N THR A 268 4.28 7.28 -1.00
CA THR A 268 3.78 7.68 -2.31
C THR A 268 2.58 6.85 -2.79
N GLY A 269 2.02 5.97 -1.94
CA GLY A 269 0.82 5.18 -2.25
C GLY A 269 1.05 4.05 -3.26
N ARG A 270 2.30 3.60 -3.43
CA ARG A 270 2.73 2.59 -4.41
C ARG A 270 2.98 1.21 -3.81
N THR A 271 2.36 0.91 -2.66
CA THR A 271 2.45 -0.41 -2.03
C THR A 271 1.80 -1.49 -2.89
N LYS A 272 2.38 -2.69 -2.85
CA LYS A 272 1.79 -3.86 -3.47
C LYS A 272 0.73 -4.46 -2.55
N LYS A 273 -0.28 -5.08 -3.15
CA LYS A 273 -1.47 -5.62 -2.46
C LYS A 273 -1.68 -7.10 -2.73
N ALA A 274 -1.18 -7.61 -3.85
CA ALA A 274 -1.33 -8.99 -4.25
C ALA A 274 0.03 -9.65 -4.50
N LEU A 275 0.21 -10.83 -3.91
CA LEU A 275 1.30 -11.75 -4.19
C LEU A 275 0.75 -12.85 -5.10
N VAL A 276 1.28 -12.92 -6.32
CA VAL A 276 0.94 -13.95 -7.29
C VAL A 276 2.13 -14.86 -7.46
N VAL A 277 1.95 -16.14 -7.13
CA VAL A 277 3.02 -17.14 -7.19
C VAL A 277 2.78 -18.12 -8.34
N ASP A 278 3.87 -18.56 -8.96
CA ASP A 278 3.88 -19.82 -9.69
C ASP A 278 3.80 -21.02 -8.73
N LEU A 279 3.62 -22.23 -9.27
CA LEU A 279 3.50 -23.47 -8.50
C LEU A 279 4.73 -24.37 -8.68
N ASP A 280 4.89 -24.98 -9.86
CA ASP A 280 6.05 -25.82 -10.19
C ASP A 280 7.34 -25.03 -10.04
N GLY A 281 8.37 -25.63 -9.45
CA GLY A 281 9.66 -24.97 -9.19
C GLY A 281 9.62 -23.82 -8.18
N THR A 282 8.44 -23.44 -7.67
CA THR A 282 8.23 -22.25 -6.82
C THR A 282 7.63 -22.60 -5.46
N LEU A 283 6.45 -23.23 -5.40
CA LEU A 283 5.87 -23.73 -4.14
C LEU A 283 6.29 -25.14 -3.81
N TRP A 284 6.71 -25.92 -4.80
CA TRP A 284 7.26 -27.26 -4.67
C TRP A 284 8.32 -27.50 -5.74
N GLY A 285 9.17 -28.49 -5.53
CA GLY A 285 10.14 -28.93 -6.52
C GLY A 285 9.54 -29.92 -7.50
N GLY A 286 10.04 -29.92 -8.73
CA GLY A 286 9.54 -30.77 -9.81
C GLY A 286 8.45 -30.11 -10.64
N VAL A 287 7.94 -30.87 -11.61
CA VAL A 287 6.87 -30.47 -12.53
C VAL A 287 5.70 -31.40 -12.30
N LEU A 288 4.58 -30.89 -11.77
CA LEU A 288 3.44 -31.70 -11.36
C LEU A 288 2.89 -32.60 -12.48
N GLY A 289 2.91 -32.11 -13.72
CA GLY A 289 2.46 -32.89 -14.88
C GLY A 289 3.36 -34.09 -15.24
N ASP A 290 4.65 -34.02 -14.90
CA ASP A 290 5.64 -35.04 -15.23
C ASP A 290 5.89 -35.99 -14.05
N ASP A 291 6.00 -35.43 -12.84
CA ASP A 291 6.37 -36.15 -11.62
C ASP A 291 5.14 -36.72 -10.87
N GLY A 292 3.96 -36.16 -11.11
CA GLY A 292 2.73 -36.50 -10.40
C GLY A 292 2.68 -36.00 -8.95
N ILE A 293 1.52 -36.16 -8.31
CA ILE A 293 1.26 -35.64 -6.95
C ILE A 293 2.21 -36.20 -5.90
N GLU A 294 2.58 -37.49 -6.01
CA GLU A 294 3.50 -38.13 -5.06
C GLU A 294 4.99 -37.81 -5.34
N GLY A 295 5.30 -37.30 -6.53
CA GLY A 295 6.68 -37.06 -7.00
C GLY A 295 7.21 -35.66 -6.73
N ILE A 296 6.34 -34.68 -6.48
CA ILE A 296 6.75 -33.30 -6.21
C ILE A 296 7.43 -33.15 -4.83
N GLU A 297 8.45 -32.30 -4.75
CA GLU A 297 9.21 -32.07 -3.52
C GLU A 297 8.59 -30.92 -2.71
N VAL A 298 7.79 -31.24 -1.68
CA VAL A 298 7.08 -30.21 -0.90
C VAL A 298 7.75 -29.90 0.44
N ALA A 299 7.93 -30.89 1.31
CA ALA A 299 8.60 -30.73 2.61
C ALA A 299 9.65 -31.81 2.89
N GLY A 300 9.49 -32.99 2.29
CA GLY A 300 10.44 -34.09 2.38
C GLY A 300 11.84 -33.76 1.85
N GLY A 301 12.86 -34.41 2.40
CA GLY A 301 14.25 -34.28 1.94
C GLY A 301 14.92 -32.95 2.30
N TYR A 302 16.06 -32.67 1.67
CA TYR A 302 16.81 -31.41 1.90
C TYR A 302 16.23 -30.25 1.10
N ARG A 303 15.77 -30.50 -0.13
CA ARG A 303 15.21 -29.50 -1.04
C ARG A 303 13.76 -29.15 -0.70
N GLY A 304 12.92 -30.13 -0.38
CA GLY A 304 11.53 -29.88 0.05
C GLY A 304 11.44 -28.94 1.26
N LYS A 305 12.34 -29.06 2.25
CA LYS A 305 12.37 -28.12 3.39
C LYS A 305 12.47 -26.66 2.99
N ALA A 306 13.15 -26.34 1.89
CA ALA A 306 13.26 -24.97 1.40
C ALA A 306 11.92 -24.48 0.82
N PHE A 307 11.23 -25.31 0.04
CA PHE A 307 9.88 -25.03 -0.46
C PHE A 307 8.87 -24.87 0.68
N GLN A 308 8.90 -25.74 1.70
CA GLN A 308 8.06 -25.59 2.88
C GLN A 308 8.33 -24.27 3.63
N ALA A 309 9.61 -23.89 3.80
CA ALA A 309 9.96 -22.61 4.42
C ALA A 309 9.44 -21.41 3.60
N PHE A 310 9.53 -21.49 2.27
CA PHE A 310 8.97 -20.50 1.36
C PHE A 310 7.44 -20.39 1.51
N GLN A 311 6.73 -21.52 1.49
CA GLN A 311 5.27 -21.55 1.68
C GLN A 311 4.84 -20.96 3.03
N HIS A 312 5.56 -21.25 4.12
CA HIS A 312 5.27 -20.66 5.43
C HIS A 312 5.43 -19.14 5.43
N ALA A 313 6.44 -18.61 4.75
CA ALA A 313 6.61 -17.17 4.62
C ALA A 313 5.52 -16.51 3.77
N VAL A 314 5.16 -17.14 2.64
CA VAL A 314 4.03 -16.70 1.81
C VAL A 314 2.74 -16.68 2.63
N LYS A 315 2.48 -17.73 3.42
CA LYS A 315 1.32 -17.81 4.32
C LYS A 315 1.34 -16.72 5.40
N GLN A 316 2.50 -16.46 5.99
CA GLN A 316 2.69 -15.39 6.98
C GLN A 316 2.40 -14.00 6.38
N ILE A 317 2.82 -13.74 5.15
CA ILE A 317 2.51 -12.49 4.43
C ILE A 317 1.00 -12.41 4.14
N ALA A 318 0.39 -13.49 3.65
CA ALA A 318 -1.03 -13.55 3.36
C ALA A 318 -1.92 -13.32 4.60
N GLY A 319 -1.53 -13.89 5.76
CA GLY A 319 -2.20 -13.70 7.04
C GLY A 319 -2.24 -12.26 7.55
N GLN A 320 -1.48 -11.35 6.92
CA GLN A 320 -1.46 -9.92 7.19
C GLN A 320 -2.31 -9.12 6.19
N GLY A 321 -3.12 -9.77 5.35
CA GLY A 321 -4.05 -9.09 4.44
C GLY A 321 -3.51 -8.85 3.02
N VAL A 322 -2.36 -9.43 2.68
CA VAL A 322 -1.88 -9.51 1.30
C VAL A 322 -2.73 -10.56 0.56
N LEU A 323 -3.24 -10.19 -0.62
CA LEU A 323 -4.04 -11.08 -1.44
C LEU A 323 -3.10 -12.11 -2.07
N LEU A 324 -3.29 -13.39 -1.77
CA LEU A 324 -2.49 -14.46 -2.34
C LEU A 324 -3.22 -15.07 -3.54
N ALA A 325 -2.58 -15.15 -4.70
CA ALA A 325 -3.11 -15.84 -5.88
C ALA A 325 -2.04 -16.75 -6.50
N ALA A 326 -2.48 -17.75 -7.27
CA ALA A 326 -1.59 -18.60 -8.05
C ALA A 326 -1.86 -18.42 -9.55
N VAL A 327 -0.81 -18.27 -10.35
CA VAL A 327 -0.88 -18.27 -11.81
C VAL A 327 0.18 -19.24 -12.33
N SER A 328 -0.26 -20.38 -12.84
CA SER A 328 0.65 -21.45 -13.24
C SER A 328 0.19 -22.22 -14.48
N LYS A 329 1.13 -22.91 -15.11
CA LYS A 329 0.92 -23.70 -16.34
C LYS A 329 0.74 -25.17 -16.00
N ASN A 330 -0.43 -25.50 -15.45
CA ASN A 330 -0.80 -26.85 -15.05
C ASN A 330 -2.26 -27.16 -15.39
N ASP A 331 -2.64 -28.43 -15.22
CA ASP A 331 -4.04 -28.83 -15.15
C ASP A 331 -4.68 -28.32 -13.85
N ALA A 332 -5.85 -27.69 -13.97
CA ALA A 332 -6.51 -27.06 -12.84
C ALA A 332 -6.99 -28.04 -11.79
N GLU A 333 -7.42 -29.24 -12.19
CA GLU A 333 -7.95 -30.22 -11.24
C GLU A 333 -6.82 -30.87 -10.44
N THR A 334 -5.72 -31.23 -11.11
CA THR A 334 -4.54 -31.77 -10.42
C THR A 334 -3.95 -30.77 -9.42
N VAL A 335 -3.91 -29.47 -9.77
CA VAL A 335 -3.46 -28.43 -8.83
C VAL A 335 -4.38 -28.34 -7.61
N ARG A 336 -5.70 -28.38 -7.80
CA ARG A 336 -6.65 -28.36 -6.67
C ARG A 336 -6.47 -29.57 -5.77
N GLU A 337 -6.28 -30.76 -6.35
CA GLU A 337 -6.02 -31.99 -5.60
C GLU A 337 -4.76 -31.84 -4.73
N VAL A 338 -3.65 -31.32 -5.27
CA VAL A 338 -2.44 -31.05 -4.49
C VAL A 338 -2.70 -30.07 -3.35
N LEU A 339 -3.32 -28.92 -3.63
CA LEU A 339 -3.57 -27.88 -2.63
C LEU A 339 -4.52 -28.33 -1.52
N ARG A 340 -5.48 -29.22 -1.82
CA ARG A 340 -6.43 -29.77 -0.84
C ARG A 340 -5.82 -30.91 -0.04
N ASP A 341 -5.28 -31.91 -0.74
CA ASP A 341 -5.12 -33.25 -0.18
C ASP A 341 -3.66 -33.59 0.12
N HIS A 342 -2.68 -32.89 -0.48
CA HIS A 342 -1.27 -33.21 -0.24
C HIS A 342 -0.88 -32.90 1.22
N PRO A 343 -0.43 -33.89 2.02
CA PRO A 343 -0.28 -33.72 3.47
C PRO A 343 0.84 -32.75 3.85
N GLU A 344 1.88 -32.63 3.01
CA GLU A 344 3.03 -31.77 3.30
C GLU A 344 2.84 -30.30 2.91
N MET A 345 1.76 -29.97 2.18
CA MET A 345 1.49 -28.59 1.76
C MET A 345 1.13 -27.72 2.97
N ALA A 346 1.84 -26.60 3.12
CA ALA A 346 1.53 -25.61 4.15
C ALA A 346 0.45 -24.62 3.68
N LEU A 347 0.50 -24.26 2.40
CA LEU A 347 -0.54 -23.49 1.71
C LEU A 347 -1.66 -24.42 1.24
N ARG A 348 -2.90 -24.02 1.49
CA ARG A 348 -4.12 -24.70 1.07
C ARG A 348 -4.87 -23.85 0.06
N GLU A 349 -5.80 -24.45 -0.69
CA GLU A 349 -6.59 -23.72 -1.69
C GLU A 349 -7.27 -22.48 -1.08
N ASP A 350 -7.78 -22.60 0.15
CA ASP A 350 -8.43 -21.50 0.89
C ASP A 350 -7.47 -20.37 1.33
N ASP A 351 -6.16 -20.56 1.25
CA ASP A 351 -5.19 -19.47 1.47
C ASP A 351 -5.17 -18.52 0.26
N PHE A 352 -5.59 -18.99 -0.92
CA PHE A 352 -5.64 -18.20 -2.15
C PHE A 352 -6.98 -17.47 -2.30
N VAL A 353 -6.95 -16.28 -2.88
CA VAL A 353 -8.17 -15.60 -3.39
C VAL A 353 -8.55 -16.14 -4.77
N ARG A 354 -7.57 -16.61 -5.54
CA ARG A 354 -7.76 -17.26 -6.84
C ARG A 354 -6.59 -18.16 -7.20
N VAL A 355 -6.88 -19.33 -7.76
CA VAL A 355 -5.90 -20.21 -8.41
C VAL A 355 -6.24 -20.28 -9.89
N VAL A 356 -5.33 -19.78 -10.74
CA VAL A 356 -5.44 -19.81 -12.20
C VAL A 356 -4.39 -20.79 -12.72
N ALA A 357 -4.83 -22.02 -13.03
CA ALA A 357 -4.00 -23.07 -13.60
C ALA A 357 -4.51 -23.39 -15.01
N ASN A 358 -3.75 -22.98 -16.03
CA ASN A 358 -4.05 -23.24 -17.44
C ASN A 358 -2.82 -22.98 -18.32
N TRP A 359 -2.90 -23.33 -19.61
CA TRP A 359 -1.76 -23.20 -20.54
C TRP A 359 -1.67 -21.84 -21.26
N ARG A 360 -2.48 -20.83 -20.85
CA ARG A 360 -2.40 -19.48 -21.43
C ARG A 360 -1.14 -18.76 -20.94
N PRO A 361 -0.66 -17.72 -21.66
CA PRO A 361 0.47 -16.91 -21.18
C PRO A 361 0.20 -16.28 -19.80
N LYS A 362 1.18 -16.33 -18.89
CA LYS A 362 0.99 -15.88 -17.50
C LYS A 362 0.68 -14.38 -17.40
N HIS A 363 1.22 -13.56 -18.30
CA HIS A 363 0.91 -12.12 -18.36
C HIS A 363 -0.56 -11.83 -18.69
N ASP A 364 -1.21 -12.63 -19.56
CA ASP A 364 -2.64 -12.48 -19.85
C ASP A 364 -3.48 -12.86 -18.63
N ASN A 365 -3.13 -13.98 -17.98
CA ASN A 365 -3.78 -14.42 -16.74
C ASN A 365 -3.63 -13.38 -15.61
N LEU A 366 -2.46 -12.75 -15.47
CA LEU A 366 -2.23 -11.68 -14.50
C LEU A 366 -3.07 -10.43 -14.81
N ALA A 367 -3.18 -10.03 -16.07
CA ALA A 367 -3.97 -8.88 -16.49
C ALA A 367 -5.48 -9.11 -16.28
N GLU A 368 -5.95 -10.34 -16.51
CA GLU A 368 -7.33 -10.77 -16.24
C GLU A 368 -7.61 -10.80 -14.74
N LEU A 369 -6.73 -11.44 -13.96
CA LEU A 369 -6.82 -11.47 -12.50
C LEU A 369 -6.85 -10.06 -11.88
N ALA A 370 -6.07 -9.12 -12.40
CA ALA A 370 -6.11 -7.73 -11.98
C ALA A 370 -7.49 -7.08 -12.22
N LYS A 371 -8.11 -7.35 -13.37
CA LYS A 371 -9.49 -6.88 -13.66
C LYS A 371 -10.51 -7.54 -12.74
N ASP A 372 -10.38 -8.84 -12.47
CA ASP A 372 -11.29 -9.60 -11.62
C ASP A 372 -11.24 -9.09 -10.17
N LEU A 373 -10.04 -8.81 -9.67
CA LEU A 373 -9.84 -8.21 -8.35
C LEU A 373 -10.11 -6.69 -8.35
N ASN A 374 -10.42 -6.05 -9.48
CA ASN A 374 -10.55 -4.60 -9.60
C ASN A 374 -9.32 -3.84 -9.04
N LEU A 375 -8.13 -4.33 -9.38
CA LEU A 375 -6.84 -3.77 -9.00
C LEU A 375 -6.03 -3.39 -10.25
N SER A 376 -5.13 -2.41 -10.10
CA SER A 376 -4.09 -2.18 -11.10
C SER A 376 -3.05 -3.30 -11.03
N THR A 377 -2.45 -3.65 -12.18
CA THR A 377 -1.28 -4.55 -12.24
C THR A 377 -0.08 -3.97 -11.48
N ASP A 378 -0.02 -2.65 -11.27
CA ASP A 378 0.95 -2.02 -10.37
C ASP A 378 0.83 -2.46 -8.91
N ALA A 379 -0.30 -3.05 -8.51
CA ALA A 379 -0.48 -3.56 -7.15
C ALA A 379 0.07 -4.99 -6.97
N PHE A 380 0.61 -5.62 -8.01
CA PHE A 380 0.97 -7.03 -7.99
C PHE A 380 2.48 -7.22 -7.84
N VAL A 381 2.85 -8.26 -7.10
CA VAL A 381 4.16 -8.92 -7.13
C VAL A 381 3.96 -10.30 -7.74
N PHE A 382 4.72 -10.63 -8.77
CA PHE A 382 4.73 -11.94 -9.40
C PHE A 382 6.04 -12.66 -9.09
N VAL A 383 5.95 -13.93 -8.68
CA VAL A 383 7.07 -14.76 -8.27
C VAL A 383 7.08 -16.04 -9.09
N ASP A 384 8.20 -16.33 -9.74
CA ASP A 384 8.34 -17.45 -10.69
C ASP A 384 9.83 -17.80 -10.85
N ASP A 385 10.16 -19.08 -11.02
CA ASP A 385 11.53 -19.56 -11.26
C ASP A 385 11.93 -19.55 -12.75
N SER A 386 10.95 -19.52 -13.65
CA SER A 386 11.17 -19.42 -15.09
C SER A 386 11.59 -18.01 -15.49
N SER A 387 12.87 -17.87 -15.84
CA SER A 387 13.42 -16.63 -16.40
C SER A 387 12.66 -16.14 -17.64
N PHE A 388 12.11 -17.05 -18.44
CA PHE A 388 11.30 -16.74 -19.61
C PHE A 388 9.96 -16.08 -19.22
N GLU A 389 9.21 -16.68 -18.30
CA GLU A 389 7.94 -16.11 -17.82
C GLU A 389 8.17 -14.79 -17.10
N CYS A 390 9.20 -14.72 -16.25
CA CYS A 390 9.63 -13.48 -15.60
C CYS A 390 9.93 -12.36 -16.61
N GLY A 391 10.69 -12.66 -17.67
CA GLY A 391 11.04 -11.69 -18.72
C GLY A 391 9.81 -11.21 -19.48
N LEU A 392 8.91 -12.13 -19.83
CA LEU A 392 7.68 -11.83 -20.55
C LEU A 392 6.72 -10.95 -19.73
N VAL A 393 6.55 -11.25 -18.44
CA VAL A 393 5.73 -10.43 -17.53
C VAL A 393 6.33 -9.03 -17.36
N ARG A 394 7.65 -8.90 -17.19
CA ARG A 394 8.31 -7.57 -17.10
C ARG A 394 8.08 -6.72 -18.36
N HIS A 395 8.11 -7.35 -19.53
CA HIS A 395 7.89 -6.65 -20.80
C HIS A 395 6.43 -6.27 -21.02
N ALA A 396 5.52 -7.24 -20.87
CA ALA A 396 4.09 -7.03 -21.15
C ALA A 396 3.38 -6.20 -20.08
N LEU A 397 3.81 -6.32 -18.81
CA LEU A 397 3.20 -5.68 -17.64
C LEU A 397 4.26 -4.98 -16.77
N PRO A 398 4.85 -3.86 -17.22
CA PRO A 398 5.94 -3.18 -16.51
C PRO A 398 5.57 -2.67 -15.12
N GLY A 399 4.27 -2.59 -14.81
CA GLY A 399 3.77 -2.23 -13.49
C GLY A 399 3.98 -3.32 -12.43
N VAL A 400 3.95 -4.59 -12.83
CA VAL A 400 4.10 -5.76 -11.95
C VAL A 400 5.53 -5.82 -11.44
N ALA A 401 5.70 -5.96 -10.13
CA ALA A 401 7.01 -6.27 -9.56
C ALA A 401 7.30 -7.75 -9.79
N VAL A 402 8.43 -8.10 -10.40
CA VAL A 402 8.76 -9.50 -10.74
C VAL A 402 9.97 -9.96 -9.93
N VAL A 403 9.72 -10.88 -9.00
CA VAL A 403 10.75 -11.58 -8.22
C VAL A 403 11.09 -12.86 -8.97
N ALA A 404 12.21 -12.83 -9.69
CA ALA A 404 12.73 -14.03 -10.33
C ALA A 404 13.40 -14.91 -9.28
N LEU A 405 12.89 -16.14 -9.13
CA LEU A 405 13.50 -17.15 -8.31
C LEU A 405 14.62 -17.84 -9.10
N ASP A 406 15.66 -18.26 -8.39
CA ASP A 406 16.76 -19.04 -8.97
C ASP A 406 16.50 -20.54 -8.80
N THR A 407 17.35 -21.37 -9.40
CA THR A 407 17.25 -22.83 -9.29
C THR A 407 17.58 -23.36 -7.88
N GLU A 408 17.91 -22.50 -6.93
CA GLU A 408 18.26 -22.85 -5.54
C GLU A 408 17.09 -22.48 -4.59
N PRO A 409 16.20 -23.43 -4.26
CA PRO A 409 15.02 -23.16 -3.44
C PRO A 409 15.33 -22.57 -2.08
N ALA A 410 16.50 -22.87 -1.50
CA ALA A 410 16.91 -22.32 -0.21
C ALA A 410 17.04 -20.79 -0.21
N LEU A 411 17.20 -20.15 -1.37
CA LEU A 411 17.32 -18.71 -1.51
C LEU A 411 15.99 -18.02 -1.84
N HIS A 412 14.93 -18.76 -2.19
CA HIS A 412 13.63 -18.20 -2.58
C HIS A 412 13.04 -17.27 -1.53
N LEU A 413 13.14 -17.67 -0.26
CA LEU A 413 12.68 -16.87 0.88
C LEU A 413 13.36 -15.49 0.91
N GLY A 414 14.69 -15.48 0.82
CA GLY A 414 15.46 -14.24 0.83
C GLY A 414 15.11 -13.35 -0.37
N ARG A 415 14.90 -13.93 -1.55
CA ARG A 415 14.50 -13.20 -2.77
C ARG A 415 13.14 -12.51 -2.62
N LEU A 416 12.14 -13.21 -2.07
CA LEU A 416 10.81 -12.65 -1.87
C LEU A 416 10.81 -11.48 -0.87
N LEU A 417 11.58 -11.61 0.21
CA LEU A 417 11.59 -10.63 1.30
C LEU A 417 12.51 -9.43 1.06
N ALA A 418 13.47 -9.53 0.13
CA ALA A 418 14.53 -8.53 -0.06
C ALA A 418 14.06 -7.10 -0.39
N ASP A 419 12.83 -6.90 -0.85
CA ASP A 419 12.33 -5.62 -1.37
C ASP A 419 11.13 -5.04 -0.61
N GLY A 420 10.73 -5.69 0.48
CA GLY A 420 9.66 -5.19 1.35
C GLY A 420 8.35 -4.87 0.63
N TRP A 421 8.04 -5.54 -0.49
CA TRP A 421 7.02 -5.08 -1.46
C TRP A 421 5.64 -4.79 -0.85
N PHE A 422 5.34 -5.42 0.29
CA PHE A 422 4.09 -5.32 1.03
C PHE A 422 4.17 -4.47 2.30
N ASP A 423 5.31 -3.79 2.53
CA ASP A 423 5.53 -2.99 3.74
C ASP A 423 4.49 -1.87 3.84
N VAL A 424 3.86 -1.82 5.00
CA VAL A 424 2.92 -0.79 5.40
C VAL A 424 3.36 -0.17 6.72
N ARG A 425 3.08 1.13 6.90
CA ARG A 425 3.41 1.83 8.14
C ARG A 425 2.63 1.28 9.33
N GLU A 426 1.36 0.95 9.10
CA GLU A 426 0.50 0.36 10.11
C GLU A 426 -0.45 -0.64 9.44
N LEU A 427 -0.68 -1.77 10.11
CA LEU A 427 -1.63 -2.78 9.68
C LEU A 427 -2.94 -2.68 10.47
N THR A 428 -4.02 -2.30 9.80
CA THR A 428 -5.33 -2.16 10.44
C THR A 428 -6.07 -3.50 10.58
N ALA A 429 -7.10 -3.55 11.42
CA ALA A 429 -7.98 -4.71 11.50
C ALA A 429 -8.72 -4.97 10.16
N GLU A 430 -9.08 -3.90 9.43
CA GLU A 430 -9.72 -4.02 8.11
C GLU A 430 -8.79 -4.65 7.07
N ASP A 431 -7.48 -4.40 7.16
CA ASP A 431 -6.50 -4.98 6.25
C ASP A 431 -6.42 -6.49 6.41
N ARG A 432 -6.47 -7.00 7.64
CA ARG A 432 -6.48 -8.45 7.92
C ARG A 432 -7.71 -9.18 7.35
N GLN A 433 -8.84 -8.47 7.24
CA GLN A 433 -10.08 -9.02 6.65
C GLN A 433 -10.18 -8.83 5.13
N ARG A 434 -9.15 -8.26 4.49
CA ARG A 434 -9.17 -7.92 3.06
C ARG A 434 -9.34 -9.15 2.17
N SER A 435 -8.64 -10.25 2.45
CA SER A 435 -8.66 -11.44 1.59
C SER A 435 -10.05 -12.10 1.51
N GLY A 436 -10.79 -12.16 2.62
CA GLY A 436 -12.16 -12.69 2.63
C GLY A 436 -13.10 -11.90 1.72
N ARG A 437 -13.09 -10.57 1.84
CA ARG A 437 -13.92 -9.68 1.01
C ARG A 437 -13.64 -9.84 -0.49
N TYR A 438 -12.37 -9.96 -0.87
CA TYR A 438 -12.02 -10.17 -2.28
C TYR A 438 -12.46 -11.55 -2.78
N ARG A 439 -12.43 -12.59 -1.94
CA ARG A 439 -12.94 -13.91 -2.30
C ARG A 439 -14.45 -13.89 -2.51
N GLU A 440 -15.20 -13.19 -1.66
CA GLU A 440 -16.65 -12.98 -1.82
C GLU A 440 -16.95 -12.20 -3.12
N ASP A 441 -16.20 -11.15 -3.41
CA ASP A 441 -16.36 -10.36 -4.65
C ASP A 441 -16.06 -11.18 -5.90
N LEU A 442 -15.03 -12.03 -5.87
CA LEU A 442 -14.70 -12.96 -6.94
C LEU A 442 -15.77 -14.04 -7.13
N ALA A 443 -16.24 -14.66 -6.05
CA ALA A 443 -17.32 -15.65 -6.11
C ALA A 443 -18.59 -15.03 -6.70
N ARG A 444 -18.88 -13.78 -6.36
CA ARG A 444 -20.01 -13.04 -6.92
C ARG A 444 -19.85 -12.73 -8.41
N LYS A 445 -18.62 -12.51 -8.88
CA LYS A 445 -18.31 -12.33 -10.30
C LYS A 445 -18.43 -13.65 -11.07
N ASP A 446 -17.85 -14.74 -10.57
CA ASP A 446 -18.00 -16.06 -11.20
C ASP A 446 -19.45 -16.47 -11.29
N PHE A 447 -20.22 -16.17 -10.23
CA PHE A 447 -21.65 -16.41 -10.21
C PHE A 447 -22.38 -15.61 -11.30
N LEU A 448 -22.03 -14.34 -11.54
CA LEU A 448 -22.57 -13.57 -12.65
C LEU A 448 -22.31 -14.25 -14.00
N ASP A 449 -21.10 -14.78 -14.20
CA ASP A 449 -20.71 -15.44 -15.46
C ASP A 449 -21.45 -16.78 -15.70
N THR A 450 -22.14 -17.33 -14.70
CA THR A 450 -22.98 -18.53 -14.86
C THR A 450 -24.39 -18.26 -15.42
N PHE A 451 -24.79 -17.00 -15.58
CA PHE A 451 -26.12 -16.63 -16.10
C PHE A 451 -26.03 -15.97 -17.47
N ASP A 452 -26.93 -16.37 -18.37
CA ASP A 452 -27.08 -15.74 -19.69
C ASP A 452 -27.86 -14.41 -19.63
N SER A 453 -28.55 -14.16 -18.51
CA SER A 453 -29.43 -13.00 -18.28
C SER A 453 -29.05 -12.31 -16.97
N LEU A 454 -28.90 -10.99 -17.03
CA LEU A 454 -28.68 -10.16 -15.83
C LEU A 454 -29.84 -10.29 -14.83
N GLN A 455 -31.07 -10.47 -15.32
CA GLN A 455 -32.24 -10.59 -14.44
C GLN A 455 -32.18 -11.88 -13.61
N ASP A 456 -31.86 -13.01 -14.25
CA ASP A 456 -31.77 -14.31 -13.58
C ASP A 456 -30.66 -14.32 -12.52
N TYR A 457 -29.52 -13.67 -12.83
CA TYR A 457 -28.46 -13.43 -11.85
C TYR A 457 -28.95 -12.62 -10.64
N LEU A 458 -29.64 -11.51 -10.89
CA LEU A 458 -30.10 -10.62 -9.83
C LEU A 458 -31.14 -11.32 -8.93
N ASP A 459 -32.03 -12.12 -9.52
CA ASP A 459 -33.04 -12.91 -8.80
C ASP A 459 -32.38 -13.96 -7.87
N GLU A 460 -31.35 -14.67 -8.34
CA GLU A 460 -30.66 -15.71 -7.55
C GLU A 460 -29.61 -15.12 -6.58
N LEU A 461 -29.15 -13.88 -6.78
CA LEU A 461 -28.22 -13.19 -5.88
C LEU A 461 -28.84 -12.93 -4.48
N ASP A 462 -30.17 -12.95 -4.36
CA ASP A 462 -30.95 -12.67 -3.14
C ASP A 462 -30.51 -11.38 -2.44
N VAL A 463 -30.54 -10.26 -3.18
CA VAL A 463 -30.10 -8.97 -2.65
C VAL A 463 -31.07 -8.49 -1.59
N GLN A 464 -30.54 -8.28 -0.39
CA GLN A 464 -31.26 -7.69 0.73
C GLN A 464 -30.70 -6.31 1.03
N VAL A 465 -31.57 -5.31 1.12
CA VAL A 465 -31.20 -3.92 1.42
C VAL A 465 -31.94 -3.50 2.67
N ARG A 466 -31.21 -2.91 3.62
CA ARG A 466 -31.80 -2.19 4.74
C ARG A 466 -31.56 -0.70 4.56
N LEU A 467 -32.64 0.08 4.62
CA LEU A 467 -32.62 1.53 4.59
C LEU A 467 -33.09 2.05 5.95
N GLU A 468 -32.20 2.66 6.72
CA GLU A 468 -32.47 3.04 8.10
C GLU A 468 -31.97 4.47 8.40
N PRO A 469 -32.63 5.22 9.30
CA PRO A 469 -32.07 6.46 9.82
C PRO A 469 -30.67 6.23 10.40
N ALA A 470 -29.73 7.10 10.06
CA ALA A 470 -28.39 7.06 10.62
C ALA A 470 -28.39 7.52 12.09
N ASP A 471 -27.48 6.97 12.87
CA ASP A 471 -27.23 7.36 14.26
C ASP A 471 -25.80 7.91 14.44
N ASP A 472 -25.50 8.37 15.65
CA ASP A 472 -24.17 8.90 16.00
C ASP A 472 -23.04 7.88 15.80
N ALA A 473 -23.33 6.58 15.96
CA ALA A 473 -22.35 5.52 15.76
C ALA A 473 -21.98 5.35 14.27
N GLY A 474 -22.90 5.66 13.35
CA GLY A 474 -22.70 5.61 11.90
C GLY A 474 -21.87 6.76 11.31
N VAL A 475 -21.72 7.88 12.03
CA VAL A 475 -21.09 9.12 11.54
C VAL A 475 -19.71 8.90 10.89
N PRO A 476 -18.74 8.21 11.53
CA PRO A 476 -17.41 8.04 10.95
C PRO A 476 -17.46 7.30 9.61
N ARG A 477 -18.33 6.29 9.52
CA ARG A 477 -18.48 5.46 8.32
C ARG A 477 -19.15 6.23 7.19
N LEU A 478 -20.18 7.01 7.47
CA LEU A 478 -20.86 7.84 6.47
C LEU A 478 -19.91 8.89 5.90
N SER A 479 -19.13 9.55 6.77
CA SER A 479 -18.09 10.47 6.34
C SER A 479 -17.08 9.79 5.40
N GLN A 480 -16.54 8.63 5.78
CA GLN A 480 -15.63 7.85 4.95
C GLN A 480 -16.23 7.51 3.56
N ILE A 481 -17.52 7.16 3.52
CA ILE A 481 -18.23 6.86 2.27
C ILE A 481 -18.33 8.10 1.39
N THR A 482 -18.65 9.27 1.95
CA THR A 482 -18.68 10.53 1.16
C THR A 482 -17.31 10.88 0.61
N LEU A 483 -16.23 10.63 1.36
CA LEU A 483 -14.87 10.95 0.95
C LEU A 483 -14.34 10.04 -0.17
N ARG A 484 -14.68 8.74 -0.12
CA ARG A 484 -14.13 7.73 -1.05
C ARG A 484 -14.99 7.48 -2.28
N THR A 485 -16.29 7.77 -2.21
CA THR A 485 -17.23 7.44 -3.29
C THR A 485 -17.30 8.54 -4.34
N ASN A 486 -16.87 8.20 -5.55
CA ASN A 486 -16.82 9.14 -6.67
C ASN A 486 -17.74 8.77 -7.84
N GLN A 487 -18.01 7.48 -8.08
CA GLN A 487 -18.72 7.00 -9.28
C GLN A 487 -20.25 7.10 -9.17
N PHE A 488 -20.81 6.80 -8.00
CA PHE A 488 -22.22 7.03 -7.66
C PHE A 488 -22.29 8.00 -6.48
N ASN A 489 -22.19 9.28 -6.78
CA ASN A 489 -22.35 10.36 -5.82
C ASN A 489 -22.96 11.54 -6.59
N LEU A 490 -24.23 11.86 -6.31
CA LEU A 490 -24.99 12.79 -7.13
C LEU A 490 -24.45 14.22 -7.05
N THR A 491 -23.87 14.63 -5.92
CA THR A 491 -23.35 16.00 -5.77
C THR A 491 -21.83 16.08 -5.61
N THR A 492 -21.16 14.95 -5.38
CA THR A 492 -19.74 14.85 -5.00
C THR A 492 -19.37 15.60 -3.73
N GLU A 493 -20.35 15.90 -2.88
CA GLU A 493 -20.12 16.51 -1.58
C GLU A 493 -19.25 15.59 -0.70
N ARG A 494 -18.34 16.21 0.05
CA ARG A 494 -17.32 15.57 0.89
C ARG A 494 -17.56 16.05 2.30
N LEU A 495 -18.15 15.19 3.12
CA LEU A 495 -18.59 15.55 4.47
C LEU A 495 -17.61 14.94 5.48
N GLN A 496 -17.03 15.79 6.31
CA GLN A 496 -16.28 15.36 7.48
C GLN A 496 -17.26 14.87 8.56
N PRO A 497 -16.79 14.15 9.60
CA PRO A 497 -17.66 13.67 10.66
C PRO A 497 -18.50 14.79 11.33
N ALA A 498 -17.96 16.00 11.43
CA ALA A 498 -18.69 17.15 11.96
C ALA A 498 -19.86 17.58 11.06
N ASP A 499 -19.68 17.57 9.74
CA ASP A 499 -20.71 17.97 8.78
C ASP A 499 -21.86 16.94 8.73
N VAL A 500 -21.53 15.65 8.85
CA VAL A 500 -22.54 14.59 8.94
C VAL A 500 -23.36 14.72 10.23
N ARG A 501 -22.71 15.02 11.38
CA ARG A 501 -23.43 15.28 12.64
C ARG A 501 -24.34 16.49 12.54
N ALA A 502 -23.86 17.58 11.94
CA ALA A 502 -24.69 18.77 11.75
C ALA A 502 -25.99 18.48 10.98
N ARG A 503 -25.98 17.53 10.02
CA ARG A 503 -27.18 17.07 9.30
C ARG A 503 -28.03 16.07 10.09
N LEU A 504 -27.48 15.39 11.08
CA LEU A 504 -28.24 14.54 12.00
C LEU A 504 -28.95 15.37 13.07
N ASP A 505 -28.33 16.47 13.51
CA ASP A 505 -28.84 17.37 14.55
C ASP A 505 -29.87 18.38 14.02
N ASP A 506 -29.95 18.58 12.71
CA ASP A 506 -30.90 19.50 12.07
C ASP A 506 -32.31 18.88 12.03
N PRO A 507 -33.31 19.52 12.68
CA PRO A 507 -34.67 18.98 12.78
C PRO A 507 -35.40 18.90 11.44
N ASP A 508 -34.97 19.66 10.43
CA ASP A 508 -35.54 19.62 9.08
C ASP A 508 -34.76 18.65 8.17
N ALA A 509 -33.64 18.08 8.63
CA ALA A 509 -32.82 17.16 7.88
C ALA A 509 -33.01 15.70 8.33
N ARG A 510 -32.70 14.78 7.42
CA ARG A 510 -32.66 13.35 7.73
C ARG A 510 -31.56 12.67 6.94
N VAL A 511 -30.71 11.95 7.65
CA VAL A 511 -29.62 11.16 7.04
C VAL A 511 -30.02 9.69 7.12
N LEU A 512 -30.02 9.01 5.97
CA LEU A 512 -30.29 7.59 5.87
C LEU A 512 -29.00 6.84 5.55
N SER A 513 -28.80 5.71 6.21
CA SER A 513 -27.76 4.76 5.88
C SER A 513 -28.32 3.62 5.04
N VAL A 514 -27.57 3.22 4.00
CA VAL A 514 -27.91 2.09 3.13
C VAL A 514 -26.99 0.94 3.48
N ARG A 515 -27.57 -0.17 3.95
CA ARG A 515 -26.87 -1.44 4.14
C ARG A 515 -27.32 -2.45 3.10
N SER A 516 -26.40 -3.30 2.68
CA SER A 516 -26.70 -4.38 1.74
C SER A 516 -26.10 -5.69 2.22
N GLU A 517 -26.80 -6.77 1.93
CA GLU A 517 -26.40 -8.15 2.05
C GLU A 517 -26.85 -8.90 0.81
N ASP A 518 -26.16 -9.97 0.45
CA ASP A 518 -26.58 -10.91 -0.58
C ASP A 518 -26.11 -12.32 -0.19
N ARG A 519 -26.35 -13.31 -1.06
CA ARG A 519 -26.00 -14.71 -0.80
C ARG A 519 -24.55 -14.96 -0.38
N PHE A 520 -23.62 -14.07 -0.75
CA PHE A 520 -22.20 -14.20 -0.42
C PHE A 520 -21.83 -13.54 0.91
N GLY A 521 -22.72 -12.75 1.52
CA GLY A 521 -22.54 -12.15 2.85
C GLY A 521 -22.89 -10.66 2.92
N SER A 522 -22.61 -10.06 4.08
CA SER A 522 -22.91 -8.66 4.35
C SER A 522 -21.93 -7.71 3.68
N ASN A 523 -22.44 -6.76 2.89
CA ASN A 523 -21.66 -5.67 2.30
C ASN A 523 -21.50 -4.47 3.27
N GLY A 524 -22.06 -4.55 4.48
CA GLY A 524 -22.06 -3.49 5.49
C GLY A 524 -22.79 -2.22 5.04
N VAL A 525 -22.40 -1.06 5.59
CA VAL A 525 -22.88 0.24 5.09
C VAL A 525 -22.22 0.53 3.75
N VAL A 526 -23.06 0.57 2.71
CA VAL A 526 -22.69 0.74 1.30
C VAL A 526 -23.09 2.08 0.74
N GLY A 527 -23.90 2.89 1.44
CA GLY A 527 -24.29 4.21 0.95
C GLY A 527 -24.98 5.07 1.97
N ALA A 528 -25.34 6.28 1.53
CA ALA A 528 -25.99 7.29 2.33
C ALA A 528 -26.94 8.15 1.49
N ILE A 529 -28.05 8.61 2.09
CA ILE A 529 -28.99 9.55 1.48
C ILE A 529 -29.18 10.71 2.46
N PHE A 530 -28.97 11.93 1.98
CA PHE A 530 -29.14 13.16 2.73
C PHE A 530 -30.42 13.84 2.26
N LEU A 531 -31.38 13.96 3.16
CA LEU A 531 -32.69 14.52 2.91
C LEU A 531 -32.88 15.80 3.72
N ARG A 532 -33.62 16.77 3.19
CA ARG A 532 -34.00 17.97 3.91
C ARG A 532 -35.39 18.45 3.52
N TRP A 533 -36.22 18.79 4.50
CA TRP A 533 -37.52 19.40 4.29
C TRP A 533 -37.38 20.90 4.04
N ASP A 534 -38.14 21.40 3.08
CA ASP A 534 -38.36 22.82 2.82
C ASP A 534 -39.87 23.05 2.65
N GLY A 535 -40.56 23.30 3.77
CA GLY A 535 -42.02 23.36 3.82
C GLY A 535 -42.66 22.06 3.35
N PRO A 536 -43.47 22.06 2.26
CA PRO A 536 -44.09 20.86 1.72
C PRO A 536 -43.20 20.07 0.76
N VAL A 537 -41.93 20.46 0.56
CA VAL A 537 -41.02 19.82 -0.40
C VAL A 537 -39.94 19.04 0.35
N LEU A 538 -39.71 17.78 -0.02
CA LEU A 538 -38.55 17.01 0.45
C LEU A 538 -37.43 17.10 -0.59
N SER A 539 -36.26 17.56 -0.19
CA SER A 539 -35.08 17.63 -1.06
C SER A 539 -34.13 16.47 -0.77
N VAL A 540 -33.73 15.75 -1.82
CA VAL A 540 -32.59 14.83 -1.80
C VAL A 540 -31.33 15.66 -2.10
N GLU A 541 -30.63 16.08 -1.05
CA GLU A 541 -29.43 16.91 -1.13
C GLU A 541 -28.24 16.12 -1.67
N ASN A 542 -28.13 14.84 -1.29
CA ASN A 542 -27.14 13.95 -1.87
C ASN A 542 -27.60 12.48 -1.76
N PHE A 543 -27.21 11.68 -2.74
CA PHE A 543 -27.34 10.23 -2.71
C PHE A 543 -26.06 9.61 -3.26
N LEU A 544 -25.47 8.72 -2.48
CA LEU A 544 -24.26 8.02 -2.86
C LEU A 544 -24.30 6.53 -2.45
N LEU A 545 -23.71 5.71 -3.32
CA LEU A 545 -23.57 4.27 -3.16
C LEU A 545 -22.16 3.84 -3.55
N SER A 546 -21.60 2.89 -2.81
CA SER A 546 -20.31 2.28 -3.09
C SER A 546 -20.38 1.51 -4.42
N CYS A 547 -19.28 1.55 -5.19
CA CYS A 547 -19.18 0.93 -6.51
C CYS A 547 -19.41 -0.60 -6.51
N ARG A 548 -19.24 -1.27 -5.37
CA ARG A 548 -19.37 -2.74 -5.24
C ARG A 548 -20.81 -3.26 -5.22
N VAL A 549 -21.81 -2.40 -5.04
CA VAL A 549 -23.24 -2.78 -5.05
C VAL A 549 -24.06 -2.07 -6.13
N PHE A 550 -23.37 -1.31 -6.97
CA PHE A 550 -23.97 -0.50 -8.03
C PHE A 550 -24.61 -1.38 -9.12
N SER A 551 -25.68 -0.87 -9.77
CA SER A 551 -26.37 -1.55 -10.88
C SER A 551 -27.06 -2.87 -10.50
N ARG A 552 -27.45 -3.00 -9.23
CA ARG A 552 -28.25 -4.14 -8.72
C ARG A 552 -29.69 -3.75 -8.39
N GLY A 553 -30.11 -2.54 -8.76
CA GLY A 553 -31.44 -2.01 -8.44
C GLY A 553 -31.56 -1.44 -7.02
N ILE A 554 -30.48 -1.45 -6.21
CA ILE A 554 -30.45 -0.85 -4.86
C ILE A 554 -30.75 0.65 -4.94
N GLU A 555 -30.16 1.34 -5.92
CA GLU A 555 -30.37 2.76 -6.14
C GLU A 555 -31.85 3.11 -6.39
N GLN A 556 -32.54 2.27 -7.17
CA GLN A 556 -33.95 2.43 -7.48
C GLN A 556 -34.81 2.08 -6.26
N ALA A 557 -34.53 0.95 -5.60
CA ALA A 557 -35.23 0.52 -4.39
C ALA A 557 -35.20 1.59 -3.28
N CYS A 558 -34.00 2.12 -3.00
CA CYS A 558 -33.83 3.17 -2.00
C CYS A 558 -34.53 4.47 -2.40
N LEU A 559 -34.44 4.91 -3.66
CA LEU A 559 -35.14 6.11 -4.11
C LEU A 559 -36.66 5.94 -4.03
N SER A 560 -37.21 4.80 -4.46
CA SER A 560 -38.64 4.49 -4.34
C SER A 560 -39.11 4.50 -2.89
N ALA A 561 -38.33 3.97 -1.95
CA ALA A 561 -38.65 4.06 -0.52
C ALA A 561 -38.63 5.51 0.00
N VAL A 562 -37.67 6.33 -0.42
CA VAL A 562 -37.64 7.77 -0.10
C VAL A 562 -38.87 8.50 -0.66
N LEU A 563 -39.26 8.22 -1.90
CA LEU A 563 -40.46 8.82 -2.52
C LEU A 563 -41.74 8.39 -1.79
N ARG A 564 -41.87 7.10 -1.44
CA ARG A 564 -43.01 6.60 -0.65
C ARG A 564 -43.06 7.20 0.74
N TYR A 565 -41.91 7.33 1.41
CA TYR A 565 -41.78 8.04 2.68
C TYR A 565 -42.24 9.50 2.55
N ALA A 566 -41.77 10.22 1.52
CA ALA A 566 -42.15 11.61 1.27
C ALA A 566 -43.68 11.75 1.07
N SER A 567 -44.28 10.87 0.27
CA SER A 567 -45.73 10.84 0.04
C SER A 567 -46.50 10.58 1.34
N ALA A 568 -46.09 9.58 2.13
CA ALA A 568 -46.74 9.26 3.40
C ALA A 568 -46.60 10.39 4.44
N ALA A 569 -45.50 11.14 4.43
CA ALA A 569 -45.26 12.31 5.26
C ALA A 569 -45.94 13.61 4.74
N GLY A 570 -46.68 13.51 3.63
CA GLY A 570 -47.46 14.60 3.05
C GLY A 570 -46.62 15.65 2.30
N ALA A 571 -45.53 15.25 1.65
CA ALA A 571 -44.81 16.10 0.71
C ALA A 571 -45.68 16.34 -0.54
N GLU A 572 -45.67 17.56 -1.08
CA GLU A 572 -46.28 17.87 -2.37
C GLU A 572 -45.43 17.38 -3.54
N ARG A 573 -44.10 17.35 -3.37
CA ARG A 573 -43.12 16.98 -4.38
C ARG A 573 -41.77 16.66 -3.75
N VAL A 574 -40.95 15.90 -4.47
CA VAL A 574 -39.56 15.61 -4.09
C VAL A 574 -38.62 16.28 -5.08
N ARG A 575 -37.63 17.00 -4.56
CA ARG A 575 -36.60 17.69 -5.33
C ARG A 575 -35.29 16.90 -5.28
N GLY A 576 -34.67 16.66 -6.42
CA GLY A 576 -33.37 16.00 -6.54
C GLY A 576 -32.30 16.94 -7.07
N THR A 577 -31.07 16.84 -6.55
CA THR A 577 -29.94 17.68 -6.97
C THR A 577 -28.83 16.84 -7.58
N TYR A 578 -28.36 17.21 -8.77
CA TYR A 578 -27.20 16.59 -9.43
C TYR A 578 -26.14 17.65 -9.74
N ARG A 579 -24.91 17.46 -9.24
CA ARG A 579 -23.76 18.30 -9.55
C ARG A 579 -22.79 17.54 -10.46
N PRO A 580 -22.64 17.93 -11.74
CA PRO A 580 -21.74 17.24 -12.66
C PRO A 580 -20.28 17.29 -12.23
N SER A 581 -19.55 16.19 -12.42
CA SER A 581 -18.10 16.10 -12.26
C SER A 581 -17.52 15.08 -13.26
N PRO A 582 -16.19 15.10 -13.52
CA PRO A 582 -15.56 14.07 -14.36
C PRO A 582 -15.74 12.63 -13.84
N LYS A 583 -16.02 12.46 -12.54
CA LYS A 583 -16.04 11.14 -11.89
C LYS A 583 -17.44 10.54 -11.70
N ASN A 584 -18.50 11.35 -11.74
CA ASN A 584 -19.90 10.91 -11.51
C ASN A 584 -20.77 10.95 -12.77
N THR A 585 -20.16 10.87 -13.96
CA THR A 585 -20.87 10.88 -15.24
C THR A 585 -21.87 9.73 -15.40
N ARG A 586 -21.61 8.58 -14.74
CA ARG A 586 -22.48 7.39 -14.78
C ARG A 586 -23.88 7.60 -14.18
N VAL A 587 -24.06 8.60 -13.33
CA VAL A 587 -25.33 8.86 -12.63
C VAL A 587 -26.09 10.07 -13.15
N ARG A 588 -25.62 10.68 -14.25
CA ARG A 588 -26.24 11.88 -14.84
C ARG A 588 -27.73 11.73 -15.07
N ASP A 589 -28.16 10.59 -15.60
CA ASP A 589 -29.54 10.34 -15.97
C ASP A 589 -30.32 9.59 -14.88
N PHE A 590 -29.78 9.53 -13.65
CA PHE A 590 -30.37 8.75 -12.55
C PHE A 590 -31.78 9.24 -12.20
N TYR A 591 -31.98 10.54 -11.97
CA TYR A 591 -33.29 11.09 -11.61
C TYR A 591 -34.33 10.93 -12.73
N GLN A 592 -33.94 11.21 -13.99
CA GLN A 592 -34.84 11.10 -15.14
C GLN A 592 -35.36 9.67 -15.34
N ARG A 593 -34.48 8.67 -15.18
CA ARG A 593 -34.86 7.25 -15.27
C ARG A 593 -35.81 6.81 -14.15
N ASN A 594 -35.89 7.57 -13.06
CA ASN A 594 -36.76 7.30 -11.92
C ASN A 594 -37.92 8.30 -11.81
N GLY A 595 -38.44 8.78 -12.95
CA GLY A 595 -39.68 9.55 -12.99
C GLY A 595 -39.56 11.05 -12.67
N PHE A 596 -38.36 11.56 -12.41
CA PHE A 596 -38.20 13.00 -12.19
C PHE A 596 -38.16 13.78 -13.49
N THR A 597 -38.74 14.98 -13.48
CA THR A 597 -38.69 15.96 -14.57
C THR A 597 -37.65 17.04 -14.27
N ALA A 598 -36.96 17.55 -15.29
CA ALA A 598 -35.99 18.62 -15.11
C ALA A 598 -36.71 19.93 -14.77
N ALA A 599 -36.29 20.60 -13.69
CA ALA A 599 -36.88 21.83 -13.19
C ALA A 599 -35.98 23.07 -13.35
N GLY A 600 -34.73 22.88 -13.79
CA GLY A 600 -33.79 23.96 -14.09
C GLY A 600 -32.37 23.67 -13.58
N GLU A 601 -31.58 24.72 -13.47
CA GLU A 601 -30.25 24.69 -12.86
C GLU A 601 -30.17 25.75 -11.76
N GLU A 602 -29.57 25.40 -10.62
CA GLU A 602 -29.31 26.29 -9.49
C GLU A 602 -27.88 26.05 -8.99
N ASP A 603 -27.10 27.11 -8.80
CA ASP A 603 -25.71 27.07 -8.29
C ASP A 603 -24.80 26.04 -8.99
N GLY A 604 -24.96 25.88 -10.31
CA GLY A 604 -24.19 24.93 -11.12
C GLY A 604 -24.58 23.46 -10.91
N ALA A 605 -25.73 23.19 -10.31
CA ALA A 605 -26.33 21.86 -10.19
C ALA A 605 -27.65 21.78 -10.98
N SER A 606 -27.89 20.66 -11.63
CA SER A 606 -29.16 20.35 -12.29
C SER A 606 -30.19 19.92 -11.25
N VAL A 607 -31.39 20.49 -11.33
CA VAL A 607 -32.48 20.27 -10.40
C VAL A 607 -33.58 19.47 -11.07
N PHE A 608 -34.06 18.46 -10.36
CA PHE A 608 -35.10 17.55 -10.82
C PHE A 608 -36.26 17.52 -9.82
N VAL A 609 -37.49 17.33 -10.30
CA VAL A 609 -38.69 17.27 -9.45
C VAL A 609 -39.53 16.03 -9.79
N HIS A 610 -39.97 15.33 -8.76
CA HIS A 610 -40.93 14.23 -8.81
C HIS A 610 -42.23 14.64 -8.14
N ASP A 611 -43.37 14.43 -8.80
CA ASP A 611 -44.71 14.84 -8.33
C ASP A 611 -45.38 13.81 -7.41
N LEU A 612 -44.73 12.66 -7.22
CA LEU A 612 -45.19 11.54 -6.37
C LEU A 612 -46.43 10.82 -6.90
N ALA A 613 -46.86 11.10 -8.14
CA ALA A 613 -48.03 10.46 -8.73
C ALA A 613 -47.74 9.01 -9.18
N ASP A 614 -46.55 8.77 -9.75
CA ASP A 614 -46.13 7.45 -10.24
C ASP A 614 -44.77 7.08 -9.64
N ILE A 615 -44.77 6.37 -8.52
CA ILE A 615 -43.55 5.93 -7.83
C ILE A 615 -43.24 4.51 -8.28
N ALA A 616 -42.09 4.32 -8.94
CA ALA A 616 -41.65 3.02 -9.40
C ALA A 616 -41.60 1.99 -8.26
N ASP A 617 -42.03 0.76 -8.54
CA ASP A 617 -41.94 -0.34 -7.58
C ASP A 617 -40.49 -0.71 -7.26
N THR A 618 -40.32 -1.34 -6.10
CA THR A 618 -39.04 -1.97 -5.76
C THR A 618 -38.78 -3.10 -6.75
N PRO A 619 -37.57 -3.20 -7.34
CA PRO A 619 -37.23 -4.30 -8.22
C PRO A 619 -37.51 -5.66 -7.57
N SER A 620 -38.15 -6.59 -8.29
CA SER A 620 -38.66 -7.85 -7.74
C SER A 620 -37.59 -8.77 -7.17
N HIS A 621 -36.37 -8.67 -7.70
CA HIS A 621 -35.20 -9.44 -7.28
C HIS A 621 -34.58 -8.95 -5.96
N LEU A 622 -35.10 -7.88 -5.37
CA LEU A 622 -34.54 -7.23 -4.19
C LEU A 622 -35.53 -7.18 -3.04
N ARG A 623 -35.08 -7.58 -1.85
CA ARG A 623 -35.82 -7.42 -0.60
C ARG A 623 -35.40 -6.15 0.10
N LEU A 624 -36.31 -5.19 0.22
CA LEU A 624 -36.07 -3.92 0.91
C LEU A 624 -36.72 -3.94 2.29
N ASP A 625 -35.89 -3.83 3.32
CA ASP A 625 -36.27 -3.56 4.70
C ASP A 625 -36.11 -2.04 4.95
N ASP A 626 -37.17 -1.26 4.66
CA ASP A 626 -37.17 0.18 4.96
C ASP A 626 -37.70 0.42 6.39
N LEU A 627 -36.88 1.07 7.22
CA LEU A 627 -37.21 1.47 8.58
C LEU A 627 -37.68 2.94 8.62
N LEU A 628 -38.28 3.40 7.52
CA LEU A 628 -38.79 4.76 7.37
C LEU A 628 -40.26 4.86 7.80
N ALA A 629 -41.02 3.78 7.72
CA ALA A 629 -42.43 3.76 8.10
C ALA A 629 -42.63 4.12 9.59
N GLY A 630 -43.55 5.06 9.87
CA GLY A 630 -43.90 5.48 11.23
C GLY A 630 -42.90 6.46 11.88
N THR A 631 -41.79 6.76 11.22
CA THR A 631 -40.94 7.89 11.57
C THR A 631 -41.62 9.16 11.06
N GLY A 632 -41.84 10.17 11.91
CA GLY A 632 -42.51 11.42 11.52
C GLY A 632 -41.76 12.20 10.43
N ARG A 633 -42.15 13.47 10.22
CA ARG A 633 -41.30 14.40 9.46
C ARG A 633 -39.92 14.49 10.08
#